data_AF-A0A0F9XUS6-F1
#
_entry.id   AF-A0A0F9XUS6-F1
#
_cell.length_a   1.000
_cell.length_b   1.000
_cell.length_c   1.000
_cell.angle_alpha   90.00
_cell.angle_beta   90.00
_cell.angle_gamma   90.00
#
_symmetry.space_group_name_H-M   'P 1'
#
loop_
_entity.id
_entity.type
_entity.pdbx_description
1 polymer ?
#
loop_
_entity_poly.entity_id
_entity_poly.type
_entity_poly.pdbx_seq_one_letter_code
_entity_poly.pdbx_strand_id
1 'polypeptide(L)'
;MQADNVNLFIMNAHSHYFEVKQEVPVGKELLRNCRLFDNEPALLEAVCQETGCELDEVAGSTFYITMRHGEPTLIDDRGFAQTIEGPVEDFIADFEL
;
A
#
# COMPACT_ATOMS: atom_id res chain seq x y z
N MET A 1 -20.12 9.60 -16.34
CA MET A 1 -19.53 8.26 -16.17
C MET A 1 -18.33 8.47 -15.25
N GLN A 2 -18.53 8.28 -13.96
CA GLN A 2 -17.46 8.46 -12.97
C GLN A 2 -16.60 7.21 -13.14
N ALA A 3 -15.37 7.37 -13.66
CA ALA A 3 -14.42 6.27 -13.64
C ALA A 3 -14.24 5.91 -12.17
N ASP A 4 -14.61 4.69 -11.81
CA ASP A 4 -14.26 4.09 -10.53
C ASP A 4 -12.73 4.08 -10.47
N ASN A 5 -12.21 5.16 -9.89
CA ASN A 5 -10.80 5.41 -9.67
C ASN A 5 -10.39 4.57 -8.46
N VAL A 6 -10.33 3.25 -8.64
CA VAL A 6 -10.14 2.29 -7.53
C VAL A 6 -8.66 2.29 -7.14
N ASN A 7 -8.39 2.67 -5.89
CA ASN A 7 -7.06 2.55 -5.31
C ASN A 7 -6.69 1.07 -5.17
N LEU A 8 -5.40 0.76 -5.26
CA LEU A 8 -4.91 -0.61 -5.11
C LEU A 8 -4.44 -0.82 -3.66
N PHE A 9 -4.98 -1.84 -3.01
CA PHE A 9 -4.64 -2.20 -1.64
C PHE A 9 -3.71 -3.42 -1.66
N ILE A 10 -2.57 -3.30 -1.00
CA ILE A 10 -1.48 -4.29 -1.09
C ILE A 10 -0.95 -4.57 0.30
N MET A 11 -0.68 -5.84 0.61
CA MET A 11 0.10 -6.25 1.77
C MET A 11 1.33 -7.01 1.30
N ASN A 12 2.51 -6.66 1.78
CA ASN A 12 3.74 -7.37 1.44
C ASN A 12 3.97 -8.59 2.36
N ALA A 13 5.10 -9.26 2.19
CA ALA A 13 5.45 -10.45 2.98
C ALA A 13 5.82 -10.14 4.44
N HIS A 14 6.07 -8.88 4.77
CA HIS A 14 6.46 -8.37 6.09
C HIS A 14 5.27 -7.81 6.86
N SER A 15 4.03 -8.13 6.44
CA SER A 15 2.78 -7.62 7.01
C SER A 15 2.63 -6.09 6.95
N HIS A 16 3.42 -5.39 6.12
CA HIS A 16 3.20 -3.98 5.82
C HIS A 16 2.16 -3.84 4.72
N TYR A 17 1.31 -2.84 4.88
CA TYR A 17 0.14 -2.64 4.03
C TYR A 17 0.05 -1.22 3.49
N PHE A 18 -0.33 -1.15 2.22
CA PHE A 18 -0.22 0.03 1.37
C PHE A 18 -1.53 0.28 0.65
N GLU A 19 -1.92 1.56 0.60
CA GLU A 19 -2.91 2.08 -0.34
C GLU A 19 -2.19 2.84 -1.44
N VAL A 20 -2.22 2.29 -2.65
CA VAL A 20 -1.64 2.91 -3.83
C VAL A 20 -2.72 3.64 -4.61
N LYS A 21 -2.54 4.95 -4.79
CA LYS A 21 -3.41 5.76 -5.65
C LYS A 21 -3.27 5.30 -7.09
N GLN A 22 -4.40 5.23 -7.78
CA GLN A 22 -4.50 4.84 -9.20
C GLN A 22 -3.59 5.61 -10.18
N GLU A 23 -3.13 6.80 -9.82
CA GLU A 23 -2.21 7.60 -10.63
C GLU A 23 -0.78 7.04 -10.66
N VAL A 24 -0.46 6.15 -9.71
CA VAL A 24 0.83 5.49 -9.60
C VAL A 24 0.81 4.26 -10.52
N PRO A 25 1.70 4.17 -11.51
CA PRO A 25 1.77 3.01 -12.39
C PRO A 25 2.35 1.82 -11.63
N VAL A 26 1.52 0.81 -11.38
CA VAL A 26 1.91 -0.43 -10.69
C VAL A 26 1.48 -1.64 -11.51
N GLY A 27 2.45 -2.44 -11.93
CA GLY A 27 2.25 -3.73 -12.56
C GLY A 27 1.91 -4.79 -11.52
N LYS A 28 0.63 -5.15 -11.38
CA LYS A 28 0.16 -6.16 -10.40
C LYS A 28 0.90 -7.50 -10.50
N GLU A 29 1.37 -7.86 -11.70
CA GLU A 29 2.16 -9.07 -11.98
C GLU A 29 3.60 -9.02 -11.44
N LEU A 30 4.10 -7.83 -11.10
CA LEU A 30 5.45 -7.59 -10.58
C LEU A 30 5.48 -7.57 -9.05
N LEU A 31 4.33 -7.47 -8.38
CA LEU A 31 4.18 -7.49 -6.92
C LEU A 31 4.37 -8.91 -6.37
N ARG A 32 5.61 -9.39 -6.38
CA ARG A 32 5.98 -10.74 -5.91
C ARG A 32 5.83 -10.84 -4.41
N ASN A 33 5.26 -11.95 -3.95
CA ASN A 33 5.00 -12.22 -2.52
C ASN A 33 4.08 -11.20 -1.83
N CYS A 34 3.39 -10.35 -2.60
CA CYS A 34 2.36 -9.47 -2.07
C CYS A 34 0.98 -10.09 -2.23
N ARG A 35 0.09 -9.76 -1.30
CA ARG A 35 -1.36 -10.00 -1.39
C ARG A 35 -2.05 -8.72 -1.84
N LEU A 36 -2.96 -8.86 -2.80
CA LEU A 36 -3.74 -7.75 -3.35
C LEU A 36 -5.17 -7.83 -2.81
N PHE A 37 -5.74 -6.68 -2.52
CA PHE A 37 -7.09 -6.54 -1.97
C PHE A 37 -7.89 -5.53 -2.79
N ASP A 38 -9.20 -5.74 -2.83
CA ASP A 38 -10.12 -4.87 -3.58
C ASP A 38 -10.49 -3.60 -2.80
N ASN A 39 -10.34 -3.60 -1.47
CA ASN A 39 -10.73 -2.50 -0.60
C ASN A 39 -9.93 -2.52 0.72
N GLU A 40 -9.86 -1.36 1.38
CA GLU A 40 -9.18 -1.17 2.68
C GLU A 40 -9.68 -2.12 3.78
N PRO A 41 -11.00 -2.32 4.00
CA PRO A 41 -11.47 -3.26 5.02
C PRO A 41 -10.90 -4.67 4.85
N ALA A 42 -10.92 -5.22 3.63
CA ALA A 42 -10.41 -6.56 3.36
C ALA A 42 -8.89 -6.68 3.62
N LEU A 43 -8.14 -5.61 3.35
CA LEU A 43 -6.72 -5.50 3.67
C LEU A 43 -6.51 -5.51 5.19
N LEU A 44 -7.19 -4.63 5.92
CA LEU A 44 -7.03 -4.52 7.38
C LEU A 44 -7.47 -5.79 8.10
N GLU A 45 -8.54 -6.44 7.66
CA GLU A 45 -8.97 -7.74 8.19
C GLU A 45 -7.87 -8.80 8.04
N ALA A 46 -7.19 -8.84 6.89
CA ALA A 46 -6.08 -9.76 6.65
C ALA A 46 -4.86 -9.45 7.52
N VAL A 47 -4.55 -8.17 7.75
CA VAL A 47 -3.47 -7.75 8.66
C VAL A 47 -3.79 -8.20 10.08
N CYS A 48 -5.00 -7.94 10.58
CA CYS A 48 -5.44 -8.38 11.91
C CYS A 48 -5.33 -9.90 12.09
N GLN A 49 -5.68 -10.67 11.05
CA GLN A 49 -5.55 -12.13 11.06
C GLN A 49 -4.09 -12.60 11.12
N GLU A 50 -3.17 -11.86 10.52
CA GLU A 50 -1.75 -12.21 10.44
C GLU A 50 -0.96 -11.81 11.69
N THR A 51 -1.22 -10.61 12.22
CA THR A 51 -0.52 -10.06 13.38
C THR A 51 -1.19 -10.40 14.70
N GLY A 52 -2.49 -10.73 14.67
CA GLY A 52 -3.32 -10.89 15.86
C GLY A 52 -3.73 -9.57 16.51
N CYS A 53 -3.44 -8.42 15.88
CA CYS A 53 -3.83 -7.09 16.36
C CYS A 53 -5.33 -6.84 16.16
N GLU A 54 -5.86 -5.90 16.93
CA GLU A 54 -7.22 -5.40 16.74
C GLU A 54 -7.28 -4.38 15.60
N LEU A 55 -8.47 -4.23 14.98
CA LEU A 55 -8.66 -3.30 13.87
C LEU A 55 -8.28 -1.86 14.23
N ASP A 56 -8.53 -1.44 15.47
CA ASP A 56 -8.21 -0.10 15.97
C ASP A 56 -6.69 0.15 16.06
N GLU A 57 -5.90 -0.91 16.25
CA GLU A 57 -4.43 -0.82 16.32
C GLU A 57 -3.79 -0.70 14.94
N VAL A 58 -4.39 -1.33 13.92
CA VAL A 58 -3.89 -1.32 12.54
C VAL A 58 -4.50 -0.20 11.71
N ALA A 59 -5.69 0.27 12.06
CA ALA A 59 -6.32 1.41 11.41
C ALA A 59 -5.45 2.66 11.58
N GLY A 60 -5.27 3.42 10.48
CA GLY A 60 -4.42 4.60 10.45
C GLY A 60 -2.95 4.31 10.10
N SER A 61 -2.41 3.15 10.44
CA SER A 61 -1.02 2.79 10.12
C SER A 61 -0.80 2.35 8.65
N THR A 62 -1.75 2.64 7.75
CA THR A 62 -1.66 2.35 6.33
C THR A 62 -0.67 3.29 5.66
N PHE A 63 0.24 2.73 4.86
CA PHE A 63 1.12 3.54 4.02
C PHE A 63 0.41 3.99 2.74
N TYR A 64 0.48 5.27 2.41
CA TYR A 64 -0.14 5.83 1.21
C TYR A 64 0.89 6.07 0.11
N ILE A 65 0.72 5.49 -1.07
CA ILE A 65 1.59 5.73 -2.22
C ILE A 65 0.82 6.55 -3.26
N THR A 66 1.37 7.72 -3.62
CA THR A 66 0.77 8.67 -4.57
C THR A 66 1.84 9.24 -5.51
N MET A 67 1.47 9.96 -6.57
CA MET A 67 2.44 10.75 -7.33
C MET A 67 2.56 12.16 -6.73
N ARG A 68 3.78 12.62 -6.49
CA ARG A 68 4.09 14.03 -6.17
C ARG A 68 5.18 14.52 -7.09
N HIS A 69 4.97 15.69 -7.71
CA HIS A 69 5.93 16.27 -8.67
C HIS A 69 6.31 15.34 -9.84
N GLY A 70 5.45 14.38 -10.17
CA GLY A 70 5.71 13.39 -11.23
C GLY A 70 6.46 12.15 -10.75
N GLU A 71 6.73 12.02 -9.46
CA GLU A 71 7.46 10.90 -8.86
C GLU A 71 6.57 10.12 -7.86
N PRO A 72 6.62 8.79 -7.83
CA PRO A 72 5.95 8.00 -6.80
C PRO A 72 6.50 8.34 -5.42
N THR A 73 5.62 8.55 -4.45
CA THR A 73 5.96 8.98 -3.10
C THR A 73 5.15 8.19 -2.09
N LEU A 74 5.84 7.57 -1.13
CA LEU A 74 5.28 6.97 0.07
C LEU A 74 4.98 8.07 1.10
N ILE A 75 3.82 8.00 1.74
CA ILE A 75 3.43 8.84 2.86
C ILE A 75 3.01 7.92 4.01
N ASP A 76 3.66 8.04 5.16
CA ASP A 76 3.28 7.28 6.36
C ASP A 76 2.15 7.96 7.15
N ASP A 77 1.62 7.29 8.18
CA ASP A 77 0.57 7.81 9.08
C ASP A 77 0.93 9.18 9.71
N ARG A 78 2.21 9.44 9.96
CA ARG A 78 2.69 10.71 10.52
C ARG A 78 2.86 11.81 9.46
N GLY A 79 2.60 11.50 8.19
CA GLY A 79 2.68 12.42 7.07
C GLY A 79 4.10 12.66 6.54
N PHE A 80 5.11 11.85 6.92
CA PHE A 80 6.41 11.92 6.27
C PHE A 80 6.30 11.38 4.85
N ALA A 81 6.73 12.21 3.91
CA ALA A 81 6.77 11.85 2.50
C ALA A 81 8.18 11.42 2.10
N GLN A 82 8.30 10.24 1.50
CA GLN A 82 9.53 9.69 0.95
C GLN A 82 9.32 9.37 -0.53
N THR A 83 10.14 9.95 -1.40
CA THR A 83 10.16 9.58 -2.82
C THR A 83 10.64 8.14 -2.97
N ILE A 84 9.95 7.35 -3.79
CA ILE A 84 10.32 5.98 -4.11
C ILE A 84 11.27 6.02 -5.30
N GLU A 85 12.51 5.59 -5.09
CA GLU A 85 13.52 5.49 -6.14
C GLU A 85 13.42 4.11 -6.81
N GLY A 86 13.12 4.08 -8.11
CA GLY A 86 13.02 2.84 -8.89
C GLY A 86 11.58 2.31 -9.03
N PRO A 87 11.41 1.01 -9.35
CA PRO A 87 10.10 0.40 -9.50
C PRO A 87 9.34 0.41 -8.18
N VAL A 88 8.08 0.84 -8.21
CA VAL A 88 7.21 0.89 -7.03
C VAL A 88 6.94 -0.52 -6.50
N GLU A 89 6.92 -1.51 -7.39
CA GLU A 89 6.63 -2.90 -7.08
C GLU A 89 7.73 -3.55 -6.26
N ASP A 90 9.00 -3.33 -6.63
CA ASP A 90 10.16 -3.75 -5.85
C ASP A 90 10.17 -3.06 -4.49
N PHE A 91 9.89 -1.75 -4.45
CA PHE A 91 9.82 -1.02 -3.19
C PHE A 91 8.77 -1.62 -2.25
N ILE A 92 7.55 -1.85 -2.72
CA ILE A 92 6.48 -2.42 -1.90
C ILE A 92 6.82 -3.85 -1.44
N ALA A 93 7.40 -4.66 -2.32
CA ALA A 93 7.72 -6.05 -2.01
C ALA A 93 8.79 -6.18 -0.92
N ASP A 94 9.84 -5.36 -0.96
CA ASP A 94 10.99 -5.39 -0.03
C ASP A 94 10.85 -4.43 1.17
N PHE A 95 9.80 -3.62 1.25
CA PHE A 95 9.63 -2.65 2.34
C PHE A 95 9.56 -3.34 3.71
N GLU A 96 10.41 -2.91 4.64
CA GLU A 96 10.48 -3.38 6.03
C GLU A 96 10.88 -2.20 6.93
N LEU A 97 10.27 -2.10 8.13
CA LEU A 97 10.55 -1.06 9.14
C LEU A 97 11.20 -1.59 10.42
#